data_AF-A0A1B6ID55-F1
#
_entry.id   AF-A0A1B6ID55-F1
#
_cell.length_a   1.000
_cell.length_b   1.000
_cell.length_c   1.000
_cell.angle_alpha   90.00
_cell.angle_beta   90.00
_cell.angle_gamma   90.00
#
_symmetry.space_group_name_H-M   'P 1'
#
loop_
_entity.id
_entity.type
_entity.pdbx_description
1 polymer ?
#
loop_
_entity_poly.entity_id
_entity_poly.type
_entity_poly.pdbx_seq_one_letter_code
_entity_poly.pdbx_strand_id
1 'polypeptide(L)'
;ELTGFHRTLTLHGVDHEIIVSVFRQLFYYMCASSLNNLLLRKDLCHWSKGMNIRYNLSHLEQWARDKINDVTITNELAPIIQASQLLQARKSDEDVATVCEMCNKMSVPQIVKLLNLYTPADDFEERVPLSFIRKVQQRLKEQAGNQDQSTLLMDTKYNFPVRFPFKPSSIQLEEIEIPEVLNLPMLKKV
;
A
#
# COMPACT_ATOMS: atom_id res chain seq x y z
N GLU A 1 -13.91 6.53 8.82
CA GLU A 1 -13.94 5.31 7.97
C GLU A 1 -13.06 4.15 8.48
N LEU A 2 -11.73 4.12 8.32
CA LEU A 2 -10.90 2.95 8.70
C LEU A 2 -11.08 2.48 10.15
N THR A 3 -11.06 3.43 11.10
CA THR A 3 -11.30 3.16 12.52
C THR A 3 -12.70 2.58 12.76
N GLY A 4 -13.69 2.96 11.98
CA GLY A 4 -15.06 2.43 12.05
C GLY A 4 -15.09 0.97 11.64
N PHE A 5 -14.51 0.62 10.49
CA PHE A 5 -14.39 -0.77 10.06
C PHE A 5 -13.62 -1.63 11.06
N HIS A 6 -12.49 -1.14 11.56
CA HIS A 6 -11.72 -1.85 12.59
C HIS A 6 -12.56 -2.11 13.84
N ARG A 7 -13.24 -1.08 14.35
CA ARG A 7 -14.11 -1.19 15.53
C ARG A 7 -15.23 -2.21 15.31
N THR A 8 -15.87 -2.21 14.14
CA THR A 8 -16.93 -3.17 13.82
C THR A 8 -16.40 -4.60 13.80
N LEU A 9 -15.25 -4.85 13.17
CA LEU A 9 -14.63 -6.18 13.14
C LEU A 9 -14.26 -6.67 14.54
N THR A 10 -13.67 -5.80 15.36
CA THR A 10 -13.36 -6.12 16.76
C THR A 10 -14.62 -6.40 17.57
N LEU A 11 -15.69 -5.61 17.39
CA LEU A 11 -16.95 -5.77 18.12
C LEU A 11 -17.66 -7.09 17.76
N HIS A 12 -17.51 -7.56 16.53
CA HIS A 12 -18.02 -8.87 16.10
C HIS A 12 -17.13 -10.06 16.50
N GLY A 13 -16.05 -9.83 17.26
CA GLY A 13 -15.16 -10.90 17.72
C GLY A 13 -14.34 -11.54 16.59
N VAL A 14 -14.09 -10.82 15.50
CA VAL A 14 -13.27 -11.33 14.40
C VAL A 14 -11.83 -11.50 14.87
N ASP A 15 -11.24 -12.65 14.54
CA ASP A 15 -9.86 -12.96 14.93
C ASP A 15 -8.87 -11.92 14.39
N HIS A 16 -7.90 -11.56 15.24
CA HIS A 16 -6.90 -10.56 14.92
C HIS A 16 -6.17 -10.80 13.58
N GLU A 17 -5.84 -12.04 13.25
CA GLU A 17 -5.14 -12.38 12.00
C GLU A 17 -6.01 -12.16 10.76
N ILE A 18 -7.33 -12.32 10.89
CA ILE A 18 -8.29 -12.00 9.84
C ILE A 18 -8.36 -10.48 9.69
N ILE A 19 -8.42 -9.74 10.79
CA ILE A 19 -8.39 -8.26 10.78
C ILE A 19 -7.12 -7.77 10.07
N VAL A 20 -5.95 -8.29 10.43
CA VAL A 20 -4.67 -7.97 9.78
C VAL A 20 -4.73 -8.26 8.28
N SER A 21 -5.25 -9.42 7.88
CA SER A 21 -5.39 -9.80 6.46
C SER A 21 -6.30 -8.86 5.68
N VAL A 22 -7.42 -8.42 6.28
CA VAL A 22 -8.35 -7.45 5.68
C VAL A 22 -7.67 -6.10 5.46
N PHE A 23 -6.98 -5.57 6.47
CA PHE A 23 -6.31 -4.27 6.34
C PHE A 23 -5.08 -4.32 5.44
N ARG A 24 -4.36 -5.44 5.40
CA ARG A 24 -3.30 -5.69 4.42
C ARG A 24 -3.83 -5.62 2.98
N GLN A 25 -4.96 -6.29 2.70
CA GLN A 25 -5.62 -6.23 1.39
C GLN A 25 -6.06 -4.81 1.05
N LEU A 26 -6.63 -4.08 2.02
CA LEU A 26 -7.06 -2.71 1.82
C LEU A 26 -5.88 -1.76 1.51
N PHE A 27 -4.75 -1.93 2.20
CA PHE A 27 -3.55 -1.13 1.99
C PHE A 27 -2.95 -1.39 0.61
N TYR A 28 -2.90 -2.65 0.18
CA TYR A 28 -2.53 -3.00 -1.18
C TYR A 28 -3.45 -2.34 -2.22
N TYR A 29 -4.77 -2.40 -2.03
CA TYR A 29 -5.71 -1.76 -2.94
C TYR A 29 -5.51 -0.24 -3.02
N MET A 30 -5.32 0.43 -1.87
CA MET A 30 -5.03 1.87 -1.84
C MET A 30 -3.72 2.19 -2.56
N CYS A 31 -2.67 1.40 -2.35
CA CYS A 31 -1.39 1.54 -3.04
C CYS A 31 -1.54 1.39 -4.56
N ALA A 32 -2.12 0.27 -5.01
CA ALA A 32 -2.31 -0.03 -6.42
C ALA A 32 -3.17 1.03 -7.13
N SER A 33 -4.29 1.42 -6.51
CA SER A 33 -5.17 2.46 -7.05
C SER A 33 -4.46 3.81 -7.13
N SER A 34 -3.77 4.23 -6.07
CA SER A 34 -3.07 5.53 -6.03
C SER A 34 -1.91 5.58 -7.02
N LEU A 35 -1.11 4.52 -7.10
CA LEU A 35 0.03 4.44 -8.02
C LEU A 35 -0.45 4.41 -9.47
N ASN A 36 -1.49 3.62 -9.79
CA ASN A 36 -2.06 3.60 -11.13
C ASN A 36 -2.58 4.99 -11.55
N ASN A 37 -3.27 5.69 -10.65
CA ASN A 37 -3.72 7.07 -10.91
C ASN A 37 -2.53 8.01 -11.17
N LEU A 38 -1.46 7.90 -10.38
CA LEU A 38 -0.24 8.69 -10.57
C LEU A 38 0.43 8.41 -11.93
N LEU A 39 0.49 7.14 -12.35
CA LEU A 39 1.10 6.72 -13.62
C LEU A 39 0.27 7.05 -14.87
N LEU A 40 -1.01 7.40 -14.69
CA LEU A 40 -1.93 7.76 -15.77
C LEU A 40 -2.12 9.28 -15.91
N ARG A 41 -1.74 10.07 -14.90
CA ARG A 41 -2.05 11.51 -14.81
C ARG A 41 -0.81 12.36 -14.56
N LYS A 42 -0.34 13.05 -15.62
CA LYS A 42 0.81 13.97 -15.55
C LYS A 42 0.64 15.12 -14.54
N ASP A 43 -0.59 15.58 -14.33
CA ASP A 43 -0.91 16.70 -13.44
C ASP A 43 -0.73 16.37 -11.95
N LEU A 44 -0.52 15.08 -11.63
CA LEU A 44 -0.24 14.61 -10.27
C LEU A 44 1.27 14.40 -10.03
N CYS A 45 2.12 14.55 -11.04
CA CYS A 45 3.53 14.20 -11.00
C CYS A 45 4.44 15.43 -10.80
N HIS A 46 4.41 16.02 -9.61
CA HIS A 46 5.28 17.14 -9.24
C HIS A 46 5.70 17.06 -7.77
N TRP A 47 6.71 17.85 -7.37
CA TRP A 47 7.32 17.75 -6.03
C TRP A 47 6.30 17.87 -4.89
N SER A 48 5.47 18.92 -4.92
CA SER A 48 4.48 19.19 -3.87
C SER A 48 3.42 18.08 -3.73
N LYS A 49 3.07 17.37 -4.80
CA LYS A 49 2.21 16.18 -4.72
C LYS A 49 2.93 15.01 -4.07
N GLY A 50 4.21 14.81 -4.34
CA GLY A 50 5.05 13.85 -3.63
C GLY A 50 5.00 14.08 -2.12
N MET A 51 5.15 15.32 -1.67
CA MET A 51 5.07 15.69 -0.26
C MET A 51 3.70 15.37 0.36
N ASN A 52 2.62 15.77 -0.32
CA ASN A 52 1.25 15.48 0.14
C ASN A 52 0.96 13.98 0.23
N ILE A 53 1.41 13.19 -0.75
CA ILE A 53 1.28 11.73 -0.74
C ILE A 53 2.04 11.15 0.45
N ARG A 54 3.29 11.58 0.68
CA ARG A 54 4.11 11.08 1.80
C ARG A 54 3.48 11.42 3.15
N TYR A 55 2.94 12.63 3.30
CA TYR A 55 2.22 13.04 4.50
C TYR A 55 0.99 12.15 4.77
N ASN A 56 0.15 11.93 3.75
CA ASN A 56 -1.02 11.06 3.88
C ASN A 56 -0.64 9.61 4.24
N LEU A 57 0.42 9.09 3.62
CA LEU A 57 0.92 7.74 3.91
C LEU A 57 1.45 7.63 5.35
N SER A 58 2.09 8.68 5.88
CA SER A 58 2.56 8.68 7.27
C SER A 58 1.41 8.56 8.29
N HIS A 59 0.25 9.14 8.00
CA HIS A 59 -0.95 8.97 8.81
C HIS A 59 -1.50 7.55 8.74
N LEU A 60 -1.43 6.89 7.58
CA LEU A 60 -1.83 5.49 7.44
C LEU A 60 -0.88 4.55 8.18
N GLU A 61 0.43 4.79 8.10
CA GLU A 61 1.45 4.05 8.84
C GLU A 61 1.24 4.19 10.36
N GLN A 62 1.00 5.41 10.82
CA GLN A 62 0.70 5.68 12.23
C GLN A 62 -0.60 5.01 12.68
N TRP A 63 -1.66 5.12 11.88
CA TRP A 63 -2.93 4.46 12.18
C TRP A 63 -2.80 2.93 12.27
N ALA A 64 -2.04 2.31 11.38
CA ALA A 64 -1.78 0.88 11.41
C ALA A 64 -1.03 0.47 12.70
N ARG A 65 -0.03 1.24 13.10
CA ARG A 65 0.70 1.04 14.36
C ARG A 65 -0.24 1.12 15.57
N ASP A 66 -1.12 2.11 15.59
CA ASP A 66 -1.98 2.38 16.76
C ASP A 66 -3.19 1.45 16.87
N LYS A 67 -3.74 0.99 15.73
CA LYS A 67 -4.99 0.20 15.70
C LYS A 67 -4.80 -1.26 15.40
N ILE A 68 -3.92 -1.59 14.45
CA ILE A 68 -3.69 -2.98 14.04
C ILE A 68 -2.56 -3.62 14.83
N ASN A 69 -1.64 -2.84 15.39
CA ASN A 69 -0.46 -3.35 16.10
C ASN A 69 0.39 -4.32 15.25
N ASP A 70 0.27 -4.22 13.91
CA ASP A 70 1.09 -4.94 12.94
C ASP A 70 1.54 -3.95 11.87
N VAL A 71 2.82 -3.57 11.93
CA VAL A 71 3.41 -2.63 10.98
C VAL A 71 3.73 -3.31 9.65
N THR A 72 3.78 -4.64 9.59
CA THR A 72 4.14 -5.35 8.35
C THR A 72 3.13 -5.12 7.23
N ILE A 73 1.88 -4.77 7.55
CA ILE A 73 0.86 -4.43 6.56
C ILE A 73 1.20 -3.16 5.78
N THR A 74 2.01 -2.25 6.34
CA THR A 74 2.41 -1.00 5.66
C THR A 74 3.42 -1.27 4.54
N ASN A 75 4.06 -2.45 4.52
CA ASN A 75 4.94 -2.85 3.42
C ASN A 75 4.22 -2.89 2.07
N GLU A 76 2.91 -3.13 2.07
CA GLU A 76 2.09 -3.10 0.84
C GLU A 76 1.98 -1.68 0.23
N LEU A 77 2.24 -0.64 1.04
CA LEU A 77 2.30 0.76 0.59
C LEU A 77 3.68 1.14 0.02
N ALA A 78 4.68 0.25 0.07
CA ALA A 78 6.05 0.58 -0.34
C ALA A 78 6.16 1.12 -1.79
N PRO A 79 5.44 0.60 -2.80
CA PRO A 79 5.49 1.14 -4.16
C PRO A 79 5.07 2.62 -4.25
N ILE A 80 3.96 3.01 -3.59
CA ILE A 80 3.52 4.41 -3.61
C ILE A 80 4.41 5.32 -2.74
N ILE A 81 4.99 4.78 -1.66
CA ILE A 81 6.02 5.48 -0.87
C ILE A 81 7.22 5.80 -1.75
N GLN A 82 7.77 4.81 -2.46
CA GLN A 82 8.92 4.99 -3.34
C GLN A 82 8.61 5.95 -4.50
N ALA A 83 7.40 5.87 -5.08
CA ALA A 83 6.97 6.84 -6.08
C ALA A 83 6.95 8.27 -5.53
N SER A 84 6.43 8.46 -4.31
CA SER A 84 6.41 9.78 -3.65
C SER A 84 7.81 10.32 -3.36
N GLN A 85 8.76 9.43 -3.02
CA GLN A 85 10.16 9.77 -2.80
C GLN A 85 10.86 10.10 -4.12
N LEU A 86 10.57 9.38 -5.20
CA LEU A 86 11.11 9.64 -6.53
C LEU A 86 10.67 11.01 -7.09
N LEU A 87 9.44 11.43 -6.80
CA LEU A 87 8.99 12.79 -7.12
C LEU A 87 9.83 13.84 -6.39
N GLN A 88 10.22 13.58 -5.15
CA GLN A 88 10.97 14.52 -4.30
C GLN A 88 12.50 14.44 -4.45
N ALA A 89 13.01 13.35 -5.02
CA ALA A 89 14.44 13.12 -5.16
C ALA A 89 15.09 14.10 -6.15
N ARG A 90 16.37 14.39 -5.92
CA ARG A 90 17.22 15.08 -6.90
C ARG A 90 17.44 14.18 -8.12
N LYS A 91 17.49 14.79 -9.29
CA LYS A 91 17.49 14.10 -10.60
C LYS A 91 18.75 14.45 -11.39
N SER A 92 19.88 14.53 -10.69
CA SER A 92 21.19 14.75 -11.28
C SER A 92 21.84 13.41 -11.66
N ASP A 93 22.83 13.43 -12.55
CA ASP A 93 23.53 12.22 -12.98
C ASP A 93 24.22 11.46 -11.81
N GLU A 94 24.59 12.16 -10.74
CA GLU A 94 25.18 11.57 -9.53
C GLU A 94 24.15 10.78 -8.70
N ASP A 95 22.87 11.18 -8.76
CA ASP A 95 21.79 10.57 -7.98
C ASP A 95 21.24 9.29 -8.63
N VAL A 96 21.69 8.91 -9.84
CA VAL A 96 21.18 7.74 -10.58
C VAL A 96 21.27 6.47 -9.73
N ALA A 97 22.39 6.24 -9.04
CA ALA A 97 22.58 5.05 -8.22
C ALA A 97 21.61 5.03 -7.03
N THR A 98 21.48 6.16 -6.33
CA THR A 98 20.59 6.34 -5.19
C THR A 98 19.12 6.12 -5.56
N VAL A 99 18.69 6.66 -6.72
CA VAL A 99 17.33 6.47 -7.23
C VAL A 99 17.05 4.99 -7.52
N CYS A 100 18.00 4.27 -8.11
CA CYS A 100 17.84 2.85 -8.41
C CYS A 100 17.72 2.00 -7.13
N GLU A 101 18.53 2.31 -6.10
CA GLU A 101 18.49 1.61 -4.81
C GLU A 101 17.18 1.89 -4.05
N MET A 102 16.72 3.14 -4.07
CA MET A 102 15.49 3.57 -3.41
C MET A 102 14.23 2.93 -4.02
N CYS A 103 14.16 2.79 -5.35
CA CYS A 103 12.97 2.33 -6.06
C CYS A 103 12.92 0.79 -6.29
N ASN A 104 13.27 0.01 -5.27
CA ASN A 104 13.37 -1.46 -5.39
C ASN A 104 12.04 -2.25 -5.28
N LYS A 105 10.92 -1.58 -5.01
CA LYS A 105 9.56 -2.16 -4.96
C LYS A 105 8.68 -1.71 -6.14
N MET A 106 9.26 -1.00 -7.10
CA MET A 106 8.59 -0.56 -8.32
C MET A 106 9.21 -1.25 -9.54
N SER A 107 8.40 -1.47 -10.58
CA SER A 107 8.91 -2.02 -11.83
C SER A 107 9.66 -0.95 -12.65
N VAL A 108 10.60 -1.39 -13.49
CA VAL A 108 11.36 -0.46 -14.37
C VAL A 108 10.43 0.40 -15.24
N PRO A 109 9.36 -0.14 -15.87
CA PRO A 109 8.39 0.67 -16.58
C PRO A 109 7.70 1.74 -15.72
N GLN A 110 7.37 1.44 -14.46
CA GLN A 110 6.76 2.40 -13.55
C GLN A 110 7.68 3.57 -13.24
N ILE A 111 8.94 3.29 -12.91
CA ILE A 111 9.95 4.31 -12.59
C ILE A 111 10.17 5.21 -13.80
N VAL A 112 10.40 4.62 -14.97
CA VAL A 112 10.62 5.36 -16.22
C VAL A 112 9.40 6.20 -16.58
N LYS A 113 8.19 5.65 -16.44
CA LYS A 113 6.95 6.39 -16.72
C LYS A 113 6.79 7.58 -15.78
N LEU A 114 7.03 7.41 -14.49
CA LEU A 114 6.90 8.48 -13.50
C LEU A 114 7.89 9.62 -13.77
N LEU A 115 9.15 9.30 -14.08
CA LEU A 115 10.15 10.30 -14.46
C LEU A 115 9.78 11.06 -15.75
N ASN A 116 9.16 10.40 -16.73
CA ASN A 116 8.70 11.05 -17.96
C ASN A 116 7.46 11.95 -17.74
N LEU A 117 6.59 11.60 -16.79
CA LEU A 117 5.40 12.38 -16.46
C LEU A 117 5.70 13.57 -15.55
N TYR A 118 6.86 13.56 -14.89
CA TYR A 118 7.26 14.62 -13.97
C TYR A 118 7.21 15.98 -14.67
N THR A 119 6.30 16.81 -14.18
CA THR A 119 6.04 18.15 -14.71
C THR A 119 6.34 19.14 -13.59
N PRO A 120 7.39 19.98 -13.72
CA PRO A 120 7.69 21.03 -12.76
C PRO A 120 6.45 21.89 -12.48
N ALA A 121 6.12 22.08 -11.21
CA ALA A 121 4.99 22.93 -10.83
C ALA A 121 5.41 24.39 -10.55
N ASP A 122 6.64 24.59 -10.07
CA ASP A 122 7.18 25.89 -9.66
C ASP A 122 8.59 26.14 -10.25
N ASP A 123 9.05 27.39 -10.22
CA ASP A 123 10.35 27.84 -10.80
C ASP A 123 11.60 27.20 -10.15
N PHE A 124 11.42 26.51 -9.01
CA PHE A 124 12.48 25.78 -8.32
C PHE A 124 12.61 24.31 -8.78
N GLU A 125 11.69 23.85 -9.64
CA GLU A 125 11.71 22.51 -10.20
C GLU A 125 12.23 22.52 -11.64
N GLU A 126 13.21 21.67 -11.94
CA GLU A 126 13.66 21.46 -13.31
C GLU A 126 13.03 20.20 -13.90
N ARG A 127 12.79 20.24 -15.21
CA ARG A 127 12.31 19.06 -15.92
C ARG A 127 13.40 17.99 -15.93
N VAL A 128 13.00 16.74 -15.75
CA VAL A 128 13.92 15.60 -15.74
C VAL A 128 14.65 15.48 -17.08
N PRO A 129 15.99 15.51 -17.11
CA PRO A 129 16.75 15.32 -18.33
C PRO A 129 16.51 13.94 -18.93
N LEU A 130 16.33 13.86 -20.26
CA LEU A 130 16.19 12.57 -20.96
C LEU A 130 17.44 11.68 -20.80
N SER A 131 18.62 12.29 -20.64
CA SER A 131 19.89 11.60 -20.34
C SER A 131 19.81 10.85 -19.01
N PHE A 132 19.29 11.50 -17.96
CA PHE A 132 19.09 10.90 -16.65
C PHE A 132 18.12 9.71 -16.73
N ILE A 133 16.98 9.87 -17.41
CA ILE A 133 15.99 8.79 -17.59
C ILE A 133 16.62 7.57 -18.27
N ARG A 134 17.41 7.79 -19.33
CA ARG A 134 18.10 6.70 -20.04
C ARG A 134 19.12 5.99 -19.15
N LYS A 135 19.89 6.73 -18.35
CA LYS A 135 20.87 6.15 -17.40
C LYS A 135 20.18 5.31 -16.32
N VAL A 136 19.11 5.83 -15.73
CA VAL A 136 18.28 5.08 -14.75
C VAL A 136 17.71 3.82 -15.37
N GLN A 137 17.13 3.92 -16.57
CA GLN A 137 16.57 2.77 -17.27
C GLN A 137 17.62 1.69 -17.57
N GLN A 138 18.82 2.09 -18.01
CA GLN A 138 19.90 1.16 -18.29
C GLN A 138 20.35 0.44 -17.00
N ARG A 139 20.62 1.19 -15.94
CA ARG A 139 21.09 0.63 -14.67
C ARG A 139 20.06 -0.31 -14.02
N LEU A 140 18.78 0.05 -14.08
CA LEU A 140 17.71 -0.82 -13.57
C LEU A 140 17.55 -2.10 -14.37
N LYS A 141 17.75 -2.06 -15.70
CA LYS A 141 17.75 -3.28 -16.54
C LYS A 141 18.92 -4.20 -16.22
N GLU A 142 20.10 -3.62 -15.97
CA GLU A 142 21.28 -4.38 -15.54
C GLU A 142 21.07 -5.05 -14.18
N GLN A 143 20.37 -4.38 -13.24
CA GLN A 143 20.06 -4.93 -11.92
C GLN A 143 18.93 -5.97 -11.93
N ALA A 144 17.91 -5.79 -12.76
CA ALA A 144 16.74 -6.67 -12.80
C ALA A 144 17.01 -8.03 -13.50
N GLY A 145 18.05 -8.12 -14.34
CA GLY A 145 18.29 -9.30 -15.17
C GLY A 145 17.10 -9.61 -16.09
N ASN A 146 16.91 -10.89 -16.46
CA ASN A 146 15.75 -11.35 -17.26
C ASN A 146 14.44 -11.46 -16.45
N GLN A 147 14.34 -10.88 -15.25
CA GLN A 147 13.09 -10.88 -14.50
C GLN A 147 12.15 -9.83 -15.09
N ASP A 148 11.29 -10.29 -16.00
CA ASP A 148 10.20 -9.54 -16.62
C ASP A 148 9.14 -9.12 -15.59
N GLN A 149 9.42 -8.09 -14.78
CA GLN A 149 8.36 -7.24 -14.24
C GLN A 149 8.06 -6.13 -15.26
N SER A 150 7.49 -6.52 -16.39
CA SER A 150 7.12 -5.62 -17.49
C SER A 150 5.79 -4.89 -17.24
N THR A 151 5.14 -5.13 -16.10
CA THR A 151 3.83 -4.55 -15.77
C THR A 151 3.96 -3.08 -15.36
N LEU A 152 3.31 -2.21 -16.13
CA LEU A 152 3.21 -0.78 -15.82
C LEU A 152 2.22 -0.52 -14.67
N LEU A 153 1.06 -1.17 -14.69
CA LEU A 153 0.02 -0.96 -13.69
C LEU A 153 0.02 -2.11 -12.68
N MET A 154 -0.33 -1.79 -11.43
CA MET A 154 -0.61 -2.79 -10.41
C MET A 154 -2.01 -3.37 -10.61
N ASP A 155 -2.19 -4.66 -10.32
CA ASP A 155 -3.49 -5.31 -10.39
C ASP A 155 -4.36 -4.94 -9.18
N THR A 156 -5.34 -4.07 -9.39
CA THR A 156 -6.27 -3.65 -8.32
C THR A 156 -7.27 -4.75 -7.92
N LYS A 157 -7.39 -5.82 -8.70
CA LYS A 157 -8.27 -6.97 -8.42
C LYS A 157 -7.53 -8.13 -7.75
N TYR A 158 -6.22 -8.01 -7.55
CA TYR A 158 -5.45 -9.02 -6.85
C TYR A 158 -5.93 -9.17 -5.40
N ASN A 159 -6.08 -10.41 -4.95
CA ASN A 159 -6.48 -10.74 -3.59
C ASN A 159 -5.44 -11.65 -2.94
N PHE A 160 -4.97 -11.30 -1.74
CA PHE A 160 -4.12 -12.18 -0.96
C PHE A 160 -4.90 -13.42 -0.51
N PRO A 161 -4.28 -14.61 -0.50
CA PRO A 161 -4.90 -15.81 0.03
C PRO A 161 -5.13 -15.65 1.54
N VAL A 162 -6.39 -15.67 1.95
CA VAL A 162 -6.77 -15.58 3.37
C VAL A 162 -6.58 -16.94 4.04
N ARG A 163 -6.07 -16.94 5.27
CA ARG A 163 -5.94 -18.12 6.11
C ARG A 163 -6.79 -17.96 7.37
N PHE A 164 -7.41 -19.05 7.78
CA PHE A 164 -8.22 -19.14 9.00
C PHE A 164 -7.53 -20.14 9.95
N PRO A 165 -6.52 -19.69 10.71
CA PRO A 165 -5.89 -20.55 11.70
C PRO A 165 -6.88 -20.90 12.81
N PHE A 166 -6.74 -22.09 13.38
CA PHE A 166 -7.57 -22.51 14.49
C PHE A 166 -7.27 -21.67 15.74
N LYS A 167 -8.27 -20.97 16.25
CA LYS A 167 -8.23 -20.31 17.56
C LYS A 167 -9.30 -20.91 18.48
N PRO A 168 -8.90 -21.57 19.58
CA PRO A 168 -9.86 -22.08 20.53
C PRO A 168 -10.59 -20.93 21.24
N SER A 169 -11.88 -21.10 21.46
CA SER A 169 -12.68 -20.19 22.29
C SER A 169 -12.55 -20.59 23.76
N SER A 170 -12.44 -19.61 24.66
CA SER A 170 -12.50 -19.83 26.10
C SER A 170 -13.93 -19.91 26.65
N ILE A 171 -14.94 -19.75 25.78
CA ILE A 171 -16.35 -19.76 26.18
C ILE A 171 -16.75 -21.19 26.53
N GLN A 172 -17.21 -21.39 27.75
CA GLN A 172 -17.78 -22.65 28.20
C GLN A 172 -19.21 -22.77 27.66
N LEU A 173 -19.48 -23.81 26.87
CA LEU A 173 -20.80 -23.99 26.25
C LEU A 173 -21.92 -24.17 27.30
N GLU A 174 -21.57 -24.72 28.46
CA GLU A 174 -22.48 -24.90 29.60
C GLU A 174 -22.91 -23.59 30.27
N GLU A 175 -22.19 -22.49 30.06
CA GLU A 175 -22.54 -21.17 30.61
C GLU A 175 -23.37 -20.31 29.65
N ILE A 176 -23.50 -20.71 28.38
CA ILE A 176 -24.22 -19.92 27.37
C ILE A 176 -25.73 -19.95 27.64
N GLU A 177 -26.35 -18.76 27.69
CA GLU A 177 -27.80 -18.58 27.77
C GLU A 177 -28.32 -17.89 26.51
N ILE A 178 -29.54 -18.23 26.07
CA ILE A 178 -30.16 -17.65 24.89
C ILE A 178 -30.95 -16.41 25.31
N PRO A 179 -30.63 -15.20 24.83
CA PRO A 179 -31.40 -14.01 25.13
C PRO A 179 -32.84 -14.10 24.63
N GLU A 180 -33.82 -13.69 25.45
CA GLU A 180 -35.25 -13.73 25.12
C GLU A 180 -35.60 -12.96 23.85
N VAL A 181 -34.84 -11.90 23.54
CA VAL A 181 -34.98 -11.07 22.33
C VAL A 181 -34.85 -11.87 21.03
N LEU A 182 -34.12 -13.00 21.05
CA LEU A 182 -33.98 -13.86 19.87
C LEU A 182 -35.24 -14.67 19.57
N ASN A 183 -36.20 -14.75 20.51
CA ASN A 183 -37.47 -15.45 20.40
C ASN A 183 -37.32 -16.88 19.83
N LEU A 184 -36.51 -17.70 20.50
CA LEU A 184 -36.23 -19.10 20.12
C LEU A 184 -36.85 -20.10 21.12
N PRO A 185 -38.19 -20.16 21.25
CA PRO A 185 -38.86 -20.98 22.27
C PRO A 185 -38.73 -22.49 22.03
N MET A 186 -38.35 -22.90 20.83
CA MET A 186 -38.13 -24.31 20.50
C MET A 186 -36.83 -24.88 21.07
N LEU A 187 -35.88 -24.02 21.49
CA LEU A 187 -34.59 -24.45 22.00
C LEU A 187 -34.65 -24.66 23.52
N LYS A 188 -34.11 -25.79 23.98
CA LYS A 188 -33.91 -26.10 25.40
C LYS A 188 -32.44 -26.43 25.62
N LYS A 189 -31.81 -25.79 26.60
CA LYS A 189 -30.46 -26.12 27.05
C LYS A 189 -30.47 -27.51 27.69
N VAL A 190 -29.54 -28.37 27.26
CA VAL A 190 -29.35 -29.75 27.76
C VAL A 190 -28.07 -29.80 28.56
#